data_AF-A0A7C0V7P4-F1
#
_entry.id   AF-A0A7C0V7P4-F1
#
_cell.length_a   1.000
_cell.length_b   1.000
_cell.length_c   1.000
_cell.angle_alpha   90.00
_cell.angle_beta   90.00
_cell.angle_gamma   90.00
#
_symmetry.space_group_name_H-M   'P 1'
#
loop_
_entity.id
_entity.type
_entity.pdbx_description
1 polymer ?
#
loop_
_entity_poly.entity_id
_entity_poly.type
_entity_poly.pdbx_seq_one_letter_code
_entity_poly.pdbx_strand_id
1 'polypeptide(L)'
;MARDSHWFVETYKGLVGFGFDRETNGYTLTYYVQKFSDDSVMEILRERMSDEDMERLFTLLSGLIRKYLTDDEYHRLFLRD
;
A
#
# COMPACT_ATOMS: atom_id res chain seq x y z
N MET A 1 -5.35 -19.55 -6.97
CA MET A 1 -5.43 -19.05 -5.58
C MET A 1 -4.88 -17.64 -5.58
N ALA A 2 -5.60 -16.67 -5.03
CA ALA A 2 -5.10 -15.29 -4.95
C ALA A 2 -3.79 -15.27 -4.16
N ARG A 3 -2.73 -14.70 -4.75
CA ARG A 3 -1.39 -14.61 -4.14
C ARG A 3 -1.28 -13.41 -3.19
N ASP A 4 -2.18 -12.46 -3.31
CA ASP A 4 -2.23 -11.24 -2.50
C ASP A 4 -3.40 -11.29 -1.53
N SER A 5 -3.16 -10.81 -0.31
CA SER A 5 -4.14 -10.86 0.76
C SER A 5 -4.08 -9.61 1.62
N HIS A 6 -5.18 -8.87 1.65
CA HIS A 6 -5.37 -7.69 2.49
C HIS A 6 -6.09 -8.07 3.79
N TRP A 7 -5.40 -8.80 4.67
CA TRP A 7 -6.00 -9.24 5.95
C TRP A 7 -5.99 -8.17 7.03
N PHE A 8 -5.04 -7.22 6.98
CA PHE A 8 -4.87 -6.24 8.04
C PHE A 8 -6.09 -5.33 8.13
N VAL A 9 -6.62 -4.88 6.99
CA VAL A 9 -7.81 -4.03 6.93
C VAL A 9 -9.07 -4.69 7.51
N GLU A 10 -9.20 -6.01 7.39
CA GLU A 10 -10.35 -6.77 7.91
C GLU A 10 -10.23 -7.06 9.42
N THR A 11 -9.00 -7.34 9.87
CA THR A 11 -8.74 -7.85 11.22
C THR A 11 -8.36 -6.77 12.23
N TYR A 12 -7.76 -5.67 11.79
CA TYR A 12 -7.35 -4.58 12.68
C TYR A 12 -8.58 -3.85 13.25
N LYS A 13 -8.70 -3.83 14.59
CA LYS A 13 -9.78 -3.15 15.34
C LYS A 13 -9.29 -1.97 16.18
N GLY A 14 -8.02 -1.59 16.04
CA GLY A 14 -7.41 -0.47 16.76
C GLY A 14 -7.76 0.88 16.15
N LEU A 15 -7.17 1.94 16.72
CA LEU A 15 -7.37 3.30 16.23
C LEU A 15 -6.77 3.45 14.81
N VAL A 16 -7.55 4.08 13.92
CA VAL A 16 -7.08 4.56 12.62
C VAL A 16 -6.95 6.08 12.73
N GLY A 17 -5.73 6.56 12.97
CA GLY A 17 -5.44 7.96 13.21
C GLY A 17 -3.96 8.26 12.98
N PHE A 18 -3.67 9.13 12.00
CA PHE A 18 -2.30 9.54 11.70
C PHE A 18 -1.93 10.81 12.48
N GLY A 19 -0.73 10.85 13.06
CA GLY A 19 -0.18 11.98 13.81
C GLY A 19 -0.09 11.79 15.33
N PHE A 20 -0.59 10.67 15.87
CA PHE A 20 -0.56 10.41 17.32
C PHE A 20 0.80 9.89 17.79
N ASP A 21 1.21 8.74 17.27
CA ASP A 21 2.46 8.08 17.61
C ASP A 21 2.96 7.21 16.44
N ARG A 22 4.22 6.76 16.53
CA ARG A 22 4.88 6.02 15.44
C ARG A 22 4.19 4.70 15.09
N GLU A 23 3.67 4.01 16.09
CA GLU A 23 3.03 2.69 15.95
C GLU A 23 1.65 2.84 15.32
N THR A 24 0.81 3.71 15.87
CA THR A 24 -0.51 4.02 15.32
C THR A 24 -0.42 4.58 13.90
N ASN A 25 0.61 5.37 13.59
CA ASN A 25 0.88 5.82 12.22
C ASN A 25 1.16 4.66 11.27
N GLY A 26 1.91 3.64 11.72
CA GLY A 26 2.17 2.43 10.94
C GLY A 26 0.90 1.66 10.64
N TYR A 27 0.08 1.41 11.65
CA TYR A 27 -1.21 0.73 11.48
C TYR A 27 -2.17 1.50 10.57
N THR A 28 -2.26 2.81 10.77
CA THR A 28 -3.08 3.69 9.94
C THR A 28 -2.61 3.66 8.48
N LEU A 29 -1.30 3.72 8.23
CA LEU A 29 -0.75 3.63 6.88
C LEU A 29 -1.10 2.28 6.22
N THR A 30 -0.88 1.15 6.91
CA THR A 30 -1.23 -0.17 6.36
C THR A 30 -2.73 -0.27 6.07
N TYR A 31 -3.58 0.20 6.97
CA TYR A 31 -5.03 0.20 6.79
C TYR A 31 -5.45 1.01 5.54
N TYR A 32 -4.92 2.23 5.40
CA TYR A 32 -5.23 3.09 4.25
C TYR A 32 -4.72 2.53 2.93
N VAL A 33 -3.49 2.01 2.89
CA VAL A 33 -2.92 1.43 1.66
C VAL A 33 -3.73 0.21 1.22
N GLN A 34 -4.15 -0.66 2.14
CA GLN A 34 -4.99 -1.81 1.79
C GLN A 34 -6.40 -1.40 1.32
N LYS A 35 -7.02 -0.37 1.93
CA LYS A 35 -8.29 0.18 1.41
C LYS A 35 -8.12 0.85 0.04
N PHE A 36 -7.00 1.54 -0.16
CA PHE A 36 -6.68 2.21 -1.42
C PHE A 36 -6.48 1.21 -2.56
N SER A 37 -5.80 0.09 -2.29
CA SER A 37 -5.50 -0.96 -3.27
C SER A 37 -6.65 -1.93 -3.53
N ASP A 38 -7.84 -1.71 -2.96
CA ASP A 38 -9.03 -2.49 -3.28
C ASP A 38 -9.37 -2.37 -4.78
N ASP A 39 -9.73 -3.49 -5.41
CA ASP A 39 -9.98 -3.55 -6.85
C ASP A 39 -11.06 -2.54 -7.29
N SER A 40 -12.13 -2.37 -6.51
CA SER A 40 -13.23 -1.46 -6.85
C SER A 40 -12.81 0.01 -6.71
N VAL A 41 -11.95 0.32 -5.74
CA VAL A 41 -11.38 1.66 -5.57
C VAL A 41 -10.41 1.96 -6.72
N MET A 42 -9.49 1.05 -7.01
CA MET A 42 -8.49 1.22 -8.07
C MET A 42 -9.10 1.28 -9.46
N GLU A 43 -10.22 0.59 -9.72
CA GLU A 43 -10.97 0.70 -10.96
C GLU A 43 -11.46 2.14 -11.20
N ILE A 44 -12.01 2.79 -10.17
CA ILE A 44 -12.45 4.18 -10.26
C ILE A 44 -11.25 5.13 -10.37
N LEU A 45 -10.19 4.89 -9.60
CA LEU A 45 -9.03 5.78 -9.56
C LEU A 45 -8.23 5.75 -10.86
N ARG A 46 -7.99 4.58 -11.46
CA ARG A 46 -7.22 4.48 -12.72
C ARG A 46 -7.90 5.17 -13.90
N GLU A 47 -9.22 5.35 -13.86
CA GLU A 47 -9.96 6.10 -14.88
C GLU A 47 -9.92 7.62 -14.66
N ARG A 48 -9.68 8.06 -13.42
CA ARG A 48 -9.82 9.48 -13.01
C ARG A 48 -8.50 10.17 -12.70
N MET A 49 -7.47 9.44 -12.30
CA MET A 49 -6.15 10.01 -12.04
C MET A 49 -5.56 10.56 -13.34
N SER A 50 -4.94 11.73 -13.24
CA SER A 50 -4.13 12.26 -14.33
C SER A 50 -2.87 11.40 -14.51
N ASP A 51 -2.28 11.43 -15.71
CA ASP A 51 -0.99 10.77 -15.97
C ASP A 51 0.09 11.25 -15.00
N GLU A 52 0.08 12.55 -14.66
CA GLU A 52 1.01 13.12 -13.69
C GLU A 52 0.85 12.53 -12.29
N ASP A 53 -0.39 12.35 -11.82
CA ASP A 53 -0.65 11.74 -10.52
C ASP A 53 -0.32 10.24 -10.50
N MET A 54 -0.54 9.53 -11.61
CA MET A 54 -0.12 8.14 -11.76
C MET A 54 1.41 8.01 -11.68
N GLU A 55 2.16 8.88 -12.37
CA GLU A 55 3.62 8.89 -12.34
C GLU A 55 4.16 9.22 -10.93
N ARG A 56 3.56 10.20 -10.25
CA ARG A 56 3.91 10.57 -8.87
C ARG A 56 3.69 9.40 -7.91
N LEU A 57 2.54 8.72 -8.00
CA LEU A 57 2.23 7.56 -7.16
C LEU A 57 3.21 6.41 -7.43
N PHE A 58 3.46 6.08 -8.70
CA PHE A 58 4.42 5.03 -9.07
C PHE A 58 5.82 5.33 -8.55
N THR A 59 6.29 6.56 -8.72
CA THR A 59 7.61 7.01 -8.27
C THR A 59 7.73 6.93 -6.75
N LEU A 60 6.70 7.38 -6.02
CA LEU A 60 6.67 7.30 -4.56
C LEU A 60 6.74 5.84 -4.08
N LEU A 61 5.86 4.97 -4.60
CA LEU A 61 5.81 3.57 -4.20
C LEU A 61 7.12 2.85 -4.51
N SER A 62 7.65 2.99 -5.74
CA SER A 62 8.89 2.36 -6.16
C SER A 62 10.09 2.85 -5.32
N GLY A 63 10.13 4.15 -5.02
CA GLY A 63 11.15 4.73 -4.16
C GLY A 63 11.11 4.19 -2.72
N LEU A 64 9.91 4.03 -2.15
CA LEU A 64 9.72 3.46 -0.82
C LEU A 64 10.12 1.97 -0.78
N ILE A 65 9.68 1.20 -1.77
CA ILE A 65 10.03 -0.22 -1.90
C ILE A 65 11.55 -0.39 -1.93
N ARG A 66 12.24 0.34 -2.82
CA ARG A 66 13.71 0.29 -2.95
C ARG A 66 14.44 0.74 -1.69
N LYS A 67 13.86 1.68 -0.93
CA LYS A 67 14.47 2.23 0.29
C LYS A 67 14.38 1.27 1.47
N TYR A 68 13.30 0.48 1.56
CA TYR A 68 12.98 -0.29 2.76
C TYR A 68 13.02 -1.81 2.57
N LEU A 69 12.96 -2.32 1.34
CA LEU A 69 13.19 -3.73 1.06
C LEU A 69 14.63 -3.95 0.60
N THR A 70 15.21 -5.05 1.07
CA THR A 70 16.41 -5.64 0.44
C THR A 70 16.04 -6.23 -0.93
N ASP A 71 17.04 -6.54 -1.75
CA ASP A 71 16.86 -7.17 -3.06
C ASP A 71 16.10 -8.51 -2.94
N ASP A 72 16.53 -9.37 -2.01
CA ASP A 72 15.87 -10.64 -1.70
C ASP A 72 14.41 -10.46 -1.25
N GLU A 73 14.13 -9.45 -0.43
CA GLU A 73 12.77 -9.15 0.02
C GLU A 73 11.90 -8.60 -1.10
N TYR A 74 12.46 -7.77 -1.99
CA TYR A 74 11.76 -7.26 -3.15
C TYR A 74 11.34 -8.41 -4.10
N HIS A 75 12.28 -9.27 -4.44
CA HIS A 75 12.01 -10.44 -5.28
C HIS A 75 10.97 -11.37 -4.63
N ARG A 76 11.23 -11.81 -3.40
CA ARG A 76 10.36 -12.77 -2.71
C ARG A 76 8.98 -12.24 -2.34
N LEU A 77 8.89 -10.99 -1.86
CA LEU A 77 7.65 -10.43 -1.29
C LEU A 77 6.84 -9.60 -2.29
N PHE A 78 7.51 -8.82 -3.14
CA PHE A 78 6.84 -7.91 -4.09
C PHE A 78 6.68 -8.53 -5.47
N LEU A 79 7.77 -9.03 -6.08
CA LEU A 79 7.71 -9.66 -7.41
C LEU A 79 7.20 -11.10 -7.38
N ARG A 80 7.36 -11.78 -6.24
CA ARG A 80 7.00 -13.19 -6.03
C ARG A 80 7.73 -14.15 -6.98
N ASP A 81 8.99 -13.84 -7.29
CA ASP A 81 9.86 -14.61 -8.19
C ASP A 81 11.02 -15.31 -7.47
#